data_AF-A0A8J3L9A3-F1
#
_entry.id   AF-A0A8J3L9A3-F1
#
_cell.length_a   1.000
_cell.length_b   1.000
_cell.length_c   1.000
_cell.angle_alpha   90.00
_cell.angle_beta   90.00
_cell.angle_gamma   90.00
#
_symmetry.space_group_name_H-M   'P 1'
#
loop_
_entity.id
_entity.type
_entity.pdbx_description
1 polymer ?
#
loop_
_entity_poly.entity_id
_entity_poly.type
_entity_poly.pdbx_seq_one_letter_code
_entity_poly.pdbx_strand_id
1 'polypeptide(L)'
;MTDVGNSPRFSTRGLALAVALALLVGLAIGFGVSRLAAAGSPADDSAAAGFARDMTAHHAQAVAMGMIAAKKGNSHEVRTIGEDIALTQQGQIGIMGQWLRDWGLNLNSTAKPMAWMPDGDKALNGNLMPGMATAQEMAALENATGKEVDRLFLEMMIKHHLGGVHMIDGVLEQTDDPGVLWLAKGMKTRQQIEISDMQQLQATLAKR
;
A
#
# COMPACT_ATOMS: atom_id res chain seq x y z
N MET A 1 17.07 52.80 5.72
CA MET A 1 16.79 52.05 4.47
C MET A 1 16.90 50.57 4.78
N THR A 2 15.77 49.89 5.00
CA THR A 2 15.72 48.43 5.21
C THR A 2 15.12 47.81 3.94
N ASP A 3 15.93 47.05 3.21
CA ASP A 3 15.44 46.16 2.15
C ASP A 3 15.25 44.77 2.77
N VAL A 4 13.98 44.36 2.90
CA VAL A 4 13.60 43.02 3.38
C VAL A 4 13.33 42.19 2.13
N GLY A 5 14.32 41.37 1.76
CA GLY A 5 14.24 40.46 0.63
C GLY A 5 13.04 39.51 0.74
N ASN A 6 12.20 39.56 -0.28
CA ASN A 6 11.01 38.74 -0.46
C ASN A 6 11.40 37.31 -0.88
N SER A 7 11.49 36.37 0.06
CA SER A 7 11.64 34.95 -0.25
C SER A 7 10.33 34.40 -0.82
N PRO A 8 10.34 33.70 -1.96
CA PRO A 8 9.11 33.12 -2.53
C PRO A 8 8.56 32.05 -1.59
N ARG A 9 7.38 32.32 -1.02
CA ARG A 9 6.63 31.35 -0.22
C ARG A 9 5.97 30.35 -1.15
N PHE A 10 6.63 29.23 -1.40
CA PHE A 10 5.99 28.09 -2.06
C PHE A 10 4.91 27.54 -1.13
N SER A 11 3.64 27.65 -1.56
CA SER A 11 2.53 27.08 -0.79
C SER A 11 2.61 25.56 -0.82
N THR A 12 2.31 24.90 0.30
CA THR A 12 2.26 23.44 0.42
C THR A 12 1.34 22.80 -0.63
N ARG A 13 0.32 23.53 -1.09
CA ARG A 13 -0.60 23.15 -2.16
C ARG A 13 0.09 23.11 -3.53
N GLY A 14 1.00 24.05 -3.80
CA GLY A 14 1.80 24.06 -5.03
C GLY A 14 2.81 22.91 -5.10
N LEU A 15 3.37 22.53 -3.95
CA LEU A 15 4.27 21.38 -3.86
C LEU A 15 3.51 20.04 -4.02
N ALA A 16 2.34 19.91 -3.39
CA ALA A 16 1.50 18.72 -3.52
C ALA A 16 1.00 18.50 -4.96
N LEU A 17 0.60 19.57 -5.65
CA LEU A 17 0.21 19.52 -7.07
C LEU A 17 1.38 19.14 -8.00
N ALA A 18 2.59 19.62 -7.72
CA ALA A 18 3.77 19.26 -8.49
C ALA A 18 4.19 17.78 -8.29
N VAL A 19 4.06 17.25 -7.07
CA VAL A 19 4.32 15.84 -6.77
C VAL A 19 3.28 14.93 -7.42
N ALA A 20 1.98 15.27 -7.34
CA ALA A 20 0.93 14.51 -8.00
C ALA A 20 1.11 14.48 -9.52
N LEU A 21 1.51 15.60 -10.14
CA LEU A 21 1.76 15.67 -11.58
C LEU A 21 3.03 14.87 -11.98
N ALA A 22 4.08 14.89 -11.17
CA ALA A 22 5.28 14.09 -11.39
C ALA A 22 5.00 12.58 -11.27
N LEU A 23 4.15 12.17 -10.33
CA LEU A 23 3.68 10.79 -10.19
C LEU A 23 2.84 10.34 -11.40
N LEU A 24 1.97 11.20 -11.92
CA LEU A 24 1.15 10.91 -13.09
C LEU A 24 1.97 10.81 -14.39
N VAL A 25 2.97 11.68 -14.56
CA VAL A 25 3.90 11.62 -15.72
C VAL A 25 4.83 10.40 -15.61
N GLY A 26 5.29 10.07 -14.40
CA GLY A 26 6.03 8.82 -14.15
C GLY A 26 5.20 7.57 -14.45
N LEU A 27 3.91 7.58 -14.09
CA LEU A 27 2.97 6.51 -14.43
C LEU A 27 2.80 6.35 -15.95
N ALA A 28 2.67 7.46 -16.68
CA ALA A 28 2.48 7.45 -18.14
C ALA A 28 3.73 7.01 -18.90
N ILE A 29 4.93 7.41 -18.45
CA ILE A 29 6.19 6.96 -19.06
C ILE A 29 6.46 5.48 -18.72
N GLY A 30 6.18 5.04 -17.50
CA GLY A 30 6.24 3.63 -17.11
C GLY A 30 5.31 2.75 -17.96
N PHE A 31 4.07 3.19 -18.16
CA PHE A 31 3.06 2.50 -18.99
C PHE A 31 3.48 2.39 -20.47
N GLY A 32 4.24 3.37 -20.98
CA GLY A 32 4.77 3.36 -22.35
C GLY A 32 5.93 2.39 -22.56
N VAL A 33 6.82 2.23 -21.58
CA VAL A 33 7.94 1.28 -21.65
C VAL A 33 7.45 -0.18 -21.54
N SER A 34 6.36 -0.43 -20.79
CA SER A 34 5.73 -1.76 -20.70
C SER A 34 5.21 -2.32 -22.03
N ARG A 35 4.95 -1.47 -23.03
CA ARG A 35 4.47 -1.89 -24.35
C ARG A 35 5.57 -2.36 -25.31
N LEU A 36 6.85 -2.12 -24.98
CA LEU A 36 7.99 -2.40 -25.86
C LEU A 36 8.79 -3.66 -25.48
N ALA A 37 8.54 -4.22 -24.30
CA ALA A 37 9.13 -5.47 -23.85
C ALA A 37 8.06 -6.57 -23.79
N ALA A 38 7.69 -7.12 -24.95
CA ALA A 38 6.94 -8.38 -24.98
C ALA A 38 7.88 -9.54 -24.64
N ALA A 39 8.33 -9.59 -23.38
CA ALA A 39 8.50 -10.88 -22.73
C ALA A 39 7.11 -11.51 -22.65
N GLY A 40 7.00 -12.83 -22.86
CA GLY A 40 5.71 -13.52 -22.78
C GLY A 40 5.01 -13.24 -21.46
N SER A 41 3.67 -13.26 -21.45
CA SER A 41 2.89 -13.12 -20.22
C SER A 41 3.36 -14.14 -19.17
N PRO A 42 3.52 -13.75 -17.89
CA PRO A 42 3.90 -14.67 -16.84
C PRO A 42 2.92 -15.86 -16.74
N ALA A 43 3.41 -17.02 -16.32
CA ALA A 43 2.56 -18.16 -16.03
C ALA A 43 1.60 -17.86 -14.86
N ASP A 44 0.49 -18.60 -14.80
CA ASP A 44 -0.56 -18.39 -13.78
C ASP A 44 -0.04 -18.57 -12.33
N ASP A 45 0.92 -19.48 -12.14
CA ASP A 45 1.58 -19.81 -10.88
C ASP A 45 2.88 -19.04 -10.63
N SER A 46 3.21 -18.08 -11.50
CA SER A 46 4.41 -17.25 -11.35
C SER A 46 4.33 -16.34 -10.12
N ALA A 47 5.50 -15.93 -9.62
CA ALA A 47 5.60 -14.92 -8.55
C ALA A 47 4.91 -13.60 -8.89
N ALA A 48 5.01 -13.15 -10.14
CA ALA A 48 4.33 -11.94 -10.60
C ALA A 48 2.80 -12.06 -10.47
N ALA A 49 2.22 -13.15 -10.96
CA ALA A 49 0.78 -13.38 -10.91
C ALA A 49 0.28 -13.62 -9.48
N GLY A 50 1.01 -14.45 -8.70
CA GLY A 50 0.70 -14.72 -7.30
C GLY A 50 0.74 -13.45 -6.44
N PHE A 51 1.83 -12.68 -6.53
CA PHE A 51 1.97 -11.41 -5.81
C PHE A 51 0.87 -10.41 -6.18
N ALA A 52 0.53 -10.27 -7.47
CA ALA A 52 -0.51 -9.35 -7.91
C ALA A 52 -1.87 -9.68 -7.28
N ARG A 53 -2.23 -10.97 -7.17
CA ARG A 53 -3.48 -11.41 -6.54
C ARG A 53 -3.46 -11.20 -5.04
N ASP A 54 -2.40 -11.67 -4.40
CA ASP A 54 -2.26 -11.65 -2.95
C ASP A 54 -2.15 -10.23 -2.42
N MET A 55 -1.31 -9.39 -3.04
CA MET A 55 -1.18 -7.99 -2.65
C MET A 55 -2.45 -7.19 -2.98
N THR A 56 -3.24 -7.58 -3.99
CA THR A 56 -4.57 -6.99 -4.22
C THR A 56 -5.51 -7.24 -3.05
N ALA A 57 -5.59 -8.49 -2.56
CA ALA A 57 -6.42 -8.83 -1.42
C ALA A 57 -5.91 -8.19 -0.11
N HIS A 58 -4.59 -8.14 0.07
CA HIS A 58 -3.95 -7.45 1.20
C HIS A 58 -4.28 -5.95 1.19
N HIS A 59 -4.09 -5.28 0.06
CA HIS A 59 -4.43 -3.86 -0.09
C HIS A 59 -5.92 -3.56 0.10
N ALA A 60 -6.81 -4.47 -0.30
CA ALA A 60 -8.25 -4.26 -0.08
C ALA A 60 -8.59 -4.12 1.41
N GLN A 61 -7.88 -4.85 2.30
CA GLN A 61 -8.05 -4.69 3.74
C GLN A 61 -7.50 -3.36 4.26
N ALA A 62 -6.34 -2.91 3.75
CA ALA A 62 -5.81 -1.59 4.08
C ALA A 62 -6.74 -0.45 3.67
N VAL A 63 -7.34 -0.54 2.47
CA VAL A 63 -8.36 0.41 2.00
C VAL A 63 -9.53 0.46 2.98
N ALA A 64 -10.05 -0.71 3.39
CA ALA A 64 -11.14 -0.77 4.36
C ALA A 64 -10.76 -0.10 5.70
N MET A 65 -9.61 -0.45 6.29
CA MET A 65 -9.13 0.17 7.54
C MET A 65 -8.92 1.69 7.38
N GLY A 66 -8.32 2.12 6.27
CA GLY A 66 -8.06 3.53 5.96
C GLY A 66 -9.35 4.35 5.86
N MET A 67 -10.37 3.81 5.19
CA MET A 67 -11.67 4.48 5.09
C MET A 67 -12.40 4.59 6.44
N ILE A 68 -12.25 3.59 7.31
CA ILE A 68 -12.79 3.65 8.69
C ILE A 68 -12.10 4.78 9.46
N ALA A 69 -10.77 4.85 9.41
CA ALA A 69 -9.99 5.89 10.07
C ALA A 69 -10.29 7.29 9.50
N ALA A 70 -10.37 7.45 8.18
CA ALA A 70 -10.73 8.71 7.53
C ALA A 70 -12.09 9.23 8.00
N LYS A 71 -13.07 8.34 8.17
CA LYS A 71 -14.43 8.69 8.59
C LYS A 71 -14.57 8.93 10.09
N LYS A 72 -13.92 8.11 10.92
CA LYS A 72 -14.19 8.02 12.36
C LYS A 72 -13.03 8.43 13.26
N GLY A 73 -11.84 8.67 12.68
CA GLY A 73 -10.65 9.06 13.42
C GLY A 73 -10.88 10.34 14.20
N ASN A 74 -10.41 10.36 15.44
CA ASN A 74 -10.55 11.48 16.36
C ASN A 74 -9.52 12.58 16.02
N SER A 75 -8.27 12.19 15.82
CA SER A 75 -7.20 13.07 15.33
C SER A 75 -7.37 13.38 13.84
N HIS A 76 -7.14 14.65 13.47
CA HIS A 76 -7.10 15.06 12.07
C HIS A 76 -6.00 14.33 11.31
N GLU A 77 -4.83 14.19 11.93
CA GLU A 77 -3.67 13.51 11.37
C GLU A 77 -3.96 12.03 11.07
N VAL A 78 -4.68 11.33 11.95
CA VAL A 78 -5.13 9.95 11.69
C VAL A 78 -6.09 9.88 10.51
N ARG A 79 -7.06 10.79 10.43
CA ARG A 79 -8.01 10.81 9.30
C ARG A 79 -7.28 11.01 7.98
N THR A 80 -6.31 11.94 7.95
CA THR A 80 -5.49 12.21 6.75
C THR A 80 -4.66 10.99 6.33
N ILE A 81 -3.94 10.35 7.26
CA ILE A 81 -3.16 9.14 6.95
C ILE A 81 -4.07 8.01 6.45
N GLY A 82 -5.25 7.84 7.07
CA GLY A 82 -6.24 6.85 6.62
C GLY A 82 -6.70 7.07 5.18
N GLU A 83 -7.00 8.31 4.81
CA GLU A 83 -7.40 8.68 3.44
C GLU A 83 -6.26 8.47 2.44
N ASP A 84 -5.05 8.93 2.75
CA ASP A 84 -3.88 8.80 1.87
C ASP A 84 -3.52 7.34 1.57
N ILE A 85 -3.54 6.48 2.59
CA ILE A 85 -3.30 5.04 2.45
C ILE A 85 -4.39 4.41 1.58
N ALA A 86 -5.67 4.72 1.86
CA ALA A 86 -6.79 4.16 1.11
C ALA A 86 -6.71 4.53 -0.38
N LEU A 87 -6.45 5.80 -0.71
CA LEU A 87 -6.35 6.25 -2.10
C LEU A 87 -5.15 5.62 -2.82
N THR A 88 -3.98 5.57 -2.17
CA THR A 88 -2.75 5.03 -2.77
C THR A 88 -2.89 3.53 -3.03
N GLN A 89 -3.32 2.77 -2.04
CA GLN A 89 -3.45 1.31 -2.18
C GLN A 89 -4.60 0.94 -3.11
N GLN A 90 -5.68 1.72 -3.18
CA GLN A 90 -6.73 1.53 -4.18
C GLN A 90 -6.21 1.71 -5.62
N GLY A 91 -5.32 2.69 -5.86
CA GLY A 91 -4.66 2.85 -7.15
C GLY A 91 -3.78 1.66 -7.52
N GLN A 92 -3.03 1.14 -6.55
CA GLN A 92 -2.16 -0.04 -6.72
C GLN A 92 -2.96 -1.33 -7.01
N ILE A 93 -4.11 -1.53 -6.37
CA ILE A 93 -5.08 -2.59 -6.73
C ILE A 93 -5.47 -2.49 -8.21
N GLY A 94 -5.74 -1.28 -8.70
CA GLY A 94 -6.10 -1.04 -10.10
C GLY A 94 -5.00 -1.47 -11.07
N ILE A 95 -3.74 -1.15 -10.75
CA ILE A 95 -2.56 -1.54 -11.54
C ILE A 95 -2.40 -3.06 -11.57
N MET A 96 -2.38 -3.71 -10.41
CA MET A 96 -2.19 -5.17 -10.33
C MET A 96 -3.33 -5.95 -10.98
N GLY A 97 -4.58 -5.49 -10.80
CA GLY A 97 -5.73 -6.07 -11.48
C GLY A 97 -5.68 -5.87 -13.00
N GLN A 98 -5.10 -4.76 -13.49
CA GLN A 98 -4.90 -4.54 -14.92
C GLN A 98 -3.82 -5.47 -15.48
N TRP A 99 -2.71 -5.67 -14.76
CA TRP A 99 -1.68 -6.63 -15.19
C TRP A 99 -2.24 -8.03 -15.38
N LEU A 100 -3.02 -8.53 -14.41
CA LEU A 100 -3.64 -9.86 -14.53
C LEU A 100 -4.52 -9.96 -15.79
N ARG A 101 -5.29 -8.90 -16.12
CA ARG A 101 -6.08 -8.86 -17.37
C ARG A 101 -5.21 -8.83 -18.62
N ASP A 102 -4.17 -8.00 -18.63
CA ASP A 102 -3.25 -7.88 -19.76
C ASP A 102 -2.45 -9.17 -20.00
N TRP A 103 -2.17 -9.94 -18.94
CA TRP A 103 -1.55 -11.26 -18.99
C TRP A 103 -2.53 -12.40 -19.33
N GLY A 104 -3.83 -12.10 -19.47
CA GLY A 104 -4.86 -13.12 -19.74
C GLY A 104 -5.13 -14.05 -18.55
N LEU A 105 -4.80 -13.61 -17.34
CA LEU A 105 -4.94 -14.38 -16.11
C LEU A 105 -6.18 -13.98 -15.31
N ASN A 106 -6.71 -14.91 -14.51
CA ASN A 106 -7.82 -14.63 -13.62
C ASN A 106 -7.38 -13.77 -12.43
N LEU A 107 -8.27 -12.88 -11.95
CA LEU A 107 -8.05 -12.09 -10.74
C LEU A 107 -7.97 -12.95 -9.47
N ASN A 108 -8.58 -14.12 -9.50
CA ASN A 108 -8.57 -15.08 -8.40
C ASN A 108 -7.79 -16.33 -8.82
N SER A 109 -7.19 -17.01 -7.86
CA SER A 109 -6.57 -18.32 -8.04
C SER A 109 -7.14 -19.31 -7.04
N THR A 110 -7.10 -20.61 -7.37
CA THR A 110 -7.39 -21.71 -6.44
C THR A 110 -6.16 -22.09 -5.61
N ALA A 111 -4.98 -21.54 -5.93
CA ALA A 111 -3.79 -21.69 -5.12
C ALA A 111 -4.01 -21.07 -3.73
N LYS A 112 -3.29 -21.59 -2.74
CA LYS A 112 -3.26 -20.98 -1.41
C LYS A 112 -2.61 -19.58 -1.50
N PRO A 113 -3.00 -18.62 -0.63
CA PRO A 113 -2.25 -17.39 -0.49
C PRO A 113 -0.76 -17.68 -0.25
N MET A 114 0.10 -16.85 -0.82
CA MET A 114 1.56 -16.93 -0.74
C MET A 114 2.21 -18.17 -1.36
N ALA A 115 1.47 -19.03 -2.08
CA ALA A 115 2.03 -20.24 -2.72
C ALA A 115 3.16 -19.94 -3.73
N TRP A 116 3.25 -18.70 -4.21
CA TRP A 116 4.26 -18.22 -5.13
C TRP A 116 5.61 -17.88 -4.46
N MET A 117 5.69 -17.88 -3.13
CA MET A 117 6.88 -17.55 -2.35
C MET A 117 7.46 -18.83 -1.70
N PRO A 118 8.79 -19.09 -1.77
CA PRO A 118 9.42 -20.32 -1.25
C PRO A 118 9.19 -20.66 0.24
N ASP A 119 8.75 -19.70 1.06
CA ASP A 119 8.37 -19.90 2.47
C ASP A 119 6.97 -19.34 2.80
N GLY A 120 6.13 -19.17 1.77
CA GLY A 120 4.83 -18.52 1.90
C GLY A 120 3.92 -19.16 2.96
N ASP A 121 3.86 -20.49 3.01
CA ASP A 121 3.07 -21.23 3.99
C ASP A 121 3.48 -20.92 5.45
N LYS A 122 4.76 -20.65 5.70
CA LYS A 122 5.26 -20.32 7.06
C LYS A 122 4.92 -18.89 7.48
N ALA A 123 4.70 -18.02 6.51
CA ALA A 123 4.35 -16.62 6.74
C ALA A 123 2.85 -16.45 7.06
N LEU A 124 2.03 -17.45 6.73
CA LEU A 124 0.59 -17.41 6.99
C LEU A 124 0.27 -17.59 8.48
N ASN A 125 -0.75 -16.86 8.94
CA ASN A 125 -1.43 -17.14 10.20
C ASN A 125 -2.82 -17.70 9.89
N GLY A 126 -2.93 -19.03 9.84
CA GLY A 126 -4.08 -19.69 9.25
C GLY A 126 -4.13 -19.45 7.74
N ASN A 127 -5.19 -18.77 7.27
CA ASN A 127 -5.31 -18.35 5.86
C ASN A 127 -5.02 -16.85 5.66
N LEU A 128 -4.59 -16.14 6.70
CA LEU A 128 -4.29 -14.72 6.62
C LEU A 128 -2.85 -14.52 6.18
N MET A 129 -2.67 -13.64 5.18
CA MET A 129 -1.36 -13.17 4.78
C MET A 129 -0.70 -12.37 5.91
N PRO A 130 0.64 -12.27 5.90
CA PRO A 130 1.40 -11.53 6.90
C PRO A 130 0.81 -10.15 7.18
N GLY A 131 0.64 -9.83 8.47
CA GLY A 131 0.19 -8.51 8.91
C GLY A 131 -1.31 -8.25 8.78
N MET A 132 -2.07 -9.06 8.04
CA MET A 132 -3.52 -8.86 7.91
C MET A 132 -4.22 -8.94 9.28
N ALA A 133 -5.20 -8.07 9.46
CA ALA A 133 -6.12 -8.10 10.57
C ALA A 133 -7.12 -9.26 10.43
N THR A 134 -7.44 -9.86 11.57
CA THR A 134 -8.51 -10.84 11.74
C THR A 134 -9.88 -10.17 11.60
N ALA A 135 -10.93 -10.99 11.41
CA ALA A 135 -12.30 -10.49 11.39
C ALA A 135 -12.68 -9.80 12.72
N GLN A 136 -12.19 -10.31 13.85
CA GLN A 136 -12.42 -9.71 15.17
C GLN A 136 -11.74 -8.36 15.33
N GLU A 137 -10.49 -8.21 14.87
CA GLU A 137 -9.78 -6.92 14.88
C GLU A 137 -10.48 -5.90 13.97
N MET A 138 -10.91 -6.31 12.76
CA MET A 138 -11.68 -5.44 11.86
C MET A 138 -13.01 -5.01 12.49
N ALA A 139 -13.73 -5.92 13.14
CA ALA A 139 -14.97 -5.60 13.85
C ALA A 139 -14.73 -4.67 15.06
N ALA A 140 -13.60 -4.81 15.75
CA ALA A 140 -13.23 -3.91 16.84
C ALA A 140 -12.98 -2.49 16.31
N LEU A 141 -12.23 -2.34 15.21
CA LEU A 141 -12.00 -1.04 14.55
C LEU A 141 -13.31 -0.41 14.05
N GLU A 142 -14.20 -1.21 13.44
CA GLU A 142 -15.50 -0.75 12.96
C GLU A 142 -16.43 -0.28 14.09
N ASN A 143 -16.32 -0.85 15.29
CA ASN A 143 -17.14 -0.48 16.45
C ASN A 143 -16.47 0.59 17.34
N ALA A 144 -15.18 0.84 17.18
CA ALA A 144 -14.45 1.80 17.98
C ALA A 144 -14.93 3.25 17.76
N THR A 145 -14.72 4.10 18.76
CA THR A 145 -15.08 5.53 18.70
C THR A 145 -14.01 6.39 19.35
N GLY A 146 -13.90 7.65 18.93
CA GLY A 146 -12.98 8.60 19.56
C GLY A 146 -11.52 8.15 19.45
N LYS A 147 -10.73 8.39 20.51
CA LYS A 147 -9.29 8.03 20.56
C LYS A 147 -9.02 6.55 20.30
N GLU A 148 -9.99 5.66 20.52
CA GLU A 148 -9.80 4.22 20.29
C GLU A 148 -9.71 3.87 18.80
N VAL A 149 -10.38 4.63 17.92
CA VAL A 149 -10.22 4.47 16.46
C VAL A 149 -8.78 4.77 16.06
N ASP A 150 -8.23 5.87 16.56
CA ASP A 150 -6.87 6.30 16.29
C ASP A 150 -5.85 5.24 16.71
N ARG A 151 -6.02 4.70 17.94
CA ARG A 151 -5.14 3.67 18.49
C ARG A 151 -5.18 2.39 17.65
N LEU A 152 -6.37 1.83 17.44
CA LEU A 152 -6.55 0.57 16.72
C LEU A 152 -6.07 0.68 15.27
N PHE A 153 -6.44 1.76 14.57
CA PHE A 153 -6.00 1.97 13.19
C PHE A 153 -4.48 1.99 13.08
N LEU A 154 -3.79 2.78 13.90
CA LEU A 154 -2.34 2.91 13.82
C LEU A 154 -1.64 1.59 14.17
N GLU A 155 -2.07 0.89 15.22
CA GLU A 155 -1.49 -0.41 15.59
C GLU A 155 -1.67 -1.45 14.49
N MET A 156 -2.90 -1.58 13.97
CA MET A 156 -3.22 -2.55 12.94
C MET A 156 -2.52 -2.23 11.61
N MET A 157 -2.51 -0.95 11.20
CA MET A 157 -1.92 -0.55 9.92
C MET A 157 -0.40 -0.65 9.93
N ILE A 158 0.28 -0.38 11.05
CA ILE A 158 1.72 -0.65 11.16
C ILE A 158 2.01 -2.15 10.97
N LYS A 159 1.28 -3.03 11.68
CA LYS A 159 1.42 -4.49 11.54
C LYS A 159 1.13 -4.93 10.10
N HIS A 160 0.10 -4.36 9.48
CA HIS A 160 -0.30 -4.62 8.11
C HIS A 160 0.82 -4.26 7.12
N HIS A 161 1.40 -3.06 7.23
CA HIS A 161 2.50 -2.62 6.38
C HIS A 161 3.78 -3.43 6.57
N LEU A 162 4.10 -3.86 7.79
CA LEU A 162 5.23 -4.76 8.03
C LEU A 162 5.05 -6.09 7.28
N GLY A 163 3.83 -6.62 7.26
CA GLY A 163 3.47 -7.79 6.47
C GLY A 163 3.55 -7.53 4.95
N GLY A 164 3.06 -6.38 4.50
CA GLY A 164 3.16 -5.96 3.11
C GLY A 164 4.61 -5.83 2.63
N VAL A 165 5.50 -5.24 3.43
CA VAL A 165 6.95 -5.18 3.15
C VAL A 165 7.56 -6.57 3.03
N HIS A 166 7.18 -7.51 3.90
CA HIS A 166 7.65 -8.90 3.80
C HIS A 166 7.23 -9.57 2.49
N MET A 167 5.96 -9.40 2.07
CA MET A 167 5.48 -9.91 0.79
C MET A 167 6.24 -9.25 -0.38
N ILE A 168 6.48 -7.95 -0.30
CA ILE A 168 7.25 -7.22 -1.32
C ILE A 168 8.68 -7.77 -1.44
N ASP A 169 9.34 -8.03 -0.31
CA ASP A 169 10.69 -8.60 -0.32
C ASP A 169 10.73 -9.96 -1.02
N GLY A 170 9.69 -10.79 -0.83
CA GLY A 170 9.55 -12.02 -1.60
C GLY A 170 9.45 -11.80 -3.09
N VAL A 171 8.56 -10.92 -3.56
CA VAL A 171 8.39 -10.76 -5.01
C VAL A 171 9.65 -10.20 -5.67
N LEU A 172 10.39 -9.33 -4.97
CA LEU A 172 11.66 -8.78 -5.45
C LEU A 172 12.74 -9.85 -5.66
N GLU A 173 12.64 -10.99 -4.99
CA GLU A 173 13.56 -12.13 -5.13
C GLU A 173 13.07 -13.18 -6.13
N GLN A 174 11.77 -13.22 -6.43
CA GLN A 174 11.13 -14.30 -7.18
C GLN A 174 10.66 -13.91 -8.58
N THR A 175 10.76 -12.63 -8.97
CA THR A 175 10.35 -12.16 -10.30
C THR A 175 11.42 -11.35 -11.02
N ASP A 176 11.48 -11.53 -12.33
CA ASP A 176 12.27 -10.69 -13.24
C ASP A 176 11.38 -9.69 -14.02
N ASP A 177 10.06 -9.66 -13.76
CA ASP A 177 9.15 -8.74 -14.45
C ASP A 177 9.47 -7.28 -14.07
N PRO A 178 9.90 -6.44 -15.02
CA PRO A 178 10.38 -5.09 -14.70
C PRO A 178 9.26 -4.18 -14.18
N GLY A 179 8.00 -4.39 -14.60
CA GLY A 179 6.85 -3.64 -14.13
C GLY A 179 6.51 -3.97 -12.69
N VAL A 180 6.52 -5.27 -12.35
CA VAL A 180 6.32 -5.74 -10.97
C VAL A 180 7.44 -5.24 -10.07
N LEU A 181 8.71 -5.38 -10.48
CA LEU A 181 9.86 -4.92 -9.71
C LEU A 181 9.81 -3.41 -9.44
N TRP A 182 9.44 -2.60 -10.43
CA TRP A 182 9.33 -1.15 -10.29
C TRP A 182 8.25 -0.77 -9.27
N LEU A 183 7.05 -1.33 -9.39
CA LEU A 183 5.95 -1.03 -8.48
C LEU A 183 6.25 -1.50 -7.06
N ALA A 184 6.77 -2.72 -6.91
CA ALA A 184 7.10 -3.32 -5.62
C ALA A 184 8.13 -2.48 -4.85
N LYS A 185 9.20 -1.99 -5.51
CA LYS A 185 10.17 -1.07 -4.89
C LYS A 185 9.50 0.23 -4.41
N GLY A 186 8.63 0.81 -5.23
CA GLY A 186 7.86 1.99 -4.86
C GLY A 186 6.94 1.75 -3.65
N MET A 187 6.23 0.62 -3.62
CA MET A 187 5.40 0.20 -2.50
C MET A 187 6.24 0.06 -1.22
N LYS A 188 7.41 -0.60 -1.29
CA LYS A 188 8.29 -0.81 -0.12
C LYS A 188 8.70 0.52 0.49
N THR A 189 9.22 1.44 -0.34
CA THR A 189 9.63 2.77 0.13
C THR A 189 8.47 3.51 0.79
N ARG A 190 7.28 3.50 0.16
CA ARG A 190 6.12 4.20 0.71
C ARG A 190 5.64 3.59 2.03
N GLN A 191 5.52 2.26 2.11
CA GLN A 191 5.07 1.59 3.34
C GLN A 191 6.05 1.80 4.50
N GLN A 192 7.36 1.84 4.24
CA GLN A 192 8.37 2.14 5.28
C GLN A 192 8.26 3.56 5.83
N ILE A 193 7.99 4.55 4.95
CA ILE A 193 7.72 5.93 5.37
C ILE A 193 6.45 5.99 6.22
N GLU A 194 5.37 5.38 5.75
CA GLU A 194 4.09 5.37 6.47
C GLU A 194 4.17 4.66 7.82
N ILE A 195 4.95 3.58 7.96
CA ILE A 195 5.24 2.96 9.25
C ILE A 195 5.87 3.99 10.21
N SER A 196 6.87 4.74 9.73
CA SER A 196 7.59 5.72 10.54
C SER A 196 6.67 6.86 10.98
N ASP A 197 5.86 7.38 10.05
CA ASP A 197 4.88 8.45 10.31
C ASP A 197 3.82 7.99 11.33
N MET A 198 3.29 6.77 11.17
CA MET A 198 2.31 6.22 12.10
C MET A 198 2.90 5.98 13.50
N GLN A 199 4.13 5.48 13.61
CA GLN A 199 4.82 5.32 14.90
C GLN A 199 5.04 6.67 15.61
N GLN A 200 5.46 7.68 14.85
CA GLN A 200 5.62 9.03 15.39
C GLN A 200 4.28 9.62 15.85
N LEU A 201 3.21 9.38 15.08
CA LEU A 201 1.88 9.82 15.43
C LEU A 201 1.36 9.11 16.69
N GLN A 202 1.54 7.80 16.81
CA GLN A 202 1.23 7.05 18.05
C GLN A 202 1.92 7.65 19.27
N ALA A 203 3.23 7.92 19.17
CA ALA A 203 4.00 8.51 20.26
C ALA A 203 3.54 9.93 20.62
N THR A 204 3.04 10.69 19.64
CA THR A 204 2.49 12.03 19.86
C THR A 204 1.13 11.98 20.54
N LEU A 205 0.24 11.08 20.10
CA LEU A 205 -1.10 10.92 20.67
C LEU A 205 -1.05 10.36 22.10
N ALA A 206 -0.08 9.49 22.41
CA ALA A 206 0.10 8.95 23.77
C ALA A 206 0.44 10.01 24.82
N LYS A 207 0.91 11.20 24.40
CA LYS A 207 1.23 12.33 25.29
C LYS A 207 0.07 13.30 25.51
N ARG A 208 -1.07 13.10 24.84
CA ARG A 208 -2.24 14.00 24.83
C ARG A 208 -3.45 13.38 25.55
#